data_AF-A0A0F9KGZ1-F1
#
_entry.id   AF-A0A0F9KGZ1-F1
#
_cell.length_a   1.000
_cell.length_b   1.000
_cell.length_c   1.000
_cell.angle_alpha   90.00
_cell.angle_beta   90.00
_cell.angle_gamma   90.00
#
_symmetry.space_group_name_H-M   'P 1'
#
loop_
_entity.id
_entity.type
_entity.pdbx_description
1 polymer ?
#
loop_
_entity_poly.entity_id
_entity_poly.type
_entity_poly.pdbx_seq_one_letter_code
_entity_poly.pdbx_strand_id
1 'polypeptide(L)'
;MWCYVPVEFYNPPSAILATGSKEGVELGGTKLLVSIDARHNLYSEGIVFSELSWGAFYQDEGLEDQIDTFETREFDSVRENPEGLAETIIEGIYNIINNQKIFYGIFDFEVDAFLNQNTVIPGLKLDYEIINKLLEAHKKTRDKNLFPQLLTDAKGAKRIKIEFQGNKKRNLHLNGNKLEDYAEILRLAKGFATGIVCTSRGAANLYIMSDNLIFKDEELSELYIDSDNLMIIEMGIERELLFPITWFRIDLGIKALETLELWNKIKDFPKLAKALERYDKYISSLVFKKFKVMASVEKIGTNVEDDFYKMSSIERRQALRDMAEAIKKLTEEYKK
;
A
#
# COMPACT_ATOMS: atom_id res chain seq x y z
N MET A 1 -19.72 17.69 5.72
CA MET A 1 -19.41 16.51 6.54
C MET A 1 -19.42 15.30 5.62
N TRP A 2 -18.29 14.91 5.05
CA TRP A 2 -18.19 13.71 4.21
C TRP A 2 -17.90 12.54 5.14
N CYS A 3 -18.84 11.61 5.28
CA CYS A 3 -18.59 10.34 5.98
C CYS A 3 -17.48 9.59 5.22
N TYR A 4 -16.33 9.45 5.86
CA TYR A 4 -15.21 8.65 5.35
C TYR A 4 -15.66 7.19 5.33
N VAL A 5 -15.70 6.56 4.16
CA VAL A 5 -15.99 5.13 4.05
C VAL A 5 -14.67 4.38 4.28
N PRO A 6 -14.60 3.45 5.25
CA PRO A 6 -13.39 2.67 5.47
C PRO A 6 -13.08 1.80 4.25
N VAL A 7 -11.80 1.64 3.95
CA VAL A 7 -11.31 0.83 2.83
C VAL A 7 -11.38 -0.64 3.23
N GLU A 8 -11.96 -1.48 2.38
CA GLU A 8 -11.93 -2.92 2.62
C GLU A 8 -10.69 -3.52 1.96
N PHE A 9 -9.90 -4.27 2.74
CA PHE A 9 -8.75 -5.00 2.23
C PHE A 9 -9.07 -6.49 2.21
N TYR A 10 -9.26 -7.03 1.00
CA TYR A 10 -9.55 -8.43 0.73
C TYR A 10 -8.28 -9.27 0.67
N ASN A 11 -8.36 -10.46 1.26
CA ASN A 11 -7.27 -11.38 1.51
C ASN A 11 -6.07 -10.65 2.16
N PRO A 12 -6.29 -9.95 3.28
CA PRO A 12 -5.26 -9.11 3.88
C PRO A 12 -4.07 -9.96 4.36
N PRO A 13 -2.85 -9.39 4.37
CA PRO A 13 -1.68 -10.10 4.87
C PRO A 13 -1.84 -10.41 6.36
N SER A 14 -1.36 -11.56 6.80
CA SER A 14 -1.41 -11.98 8.21
C SER A 14 -0.63 -11.04 9.12
N ALA A 15 0.44 -10.42 8.63
CA ALA A 15 1.24 -9.44 9.39
C ALA A 15 0.43 -8.24 9.91
N ILE A 16 -0.63 -7.81 9.21
CA ILE A 16 -1.50 -6.71 9.69
C ILE A 16 -2.42 -7.14 10.85
N LEU A 17 -2.47 -8.44 11.13
CA LEU A 17 -3.20 -9.07 12.22
C LEU A 17 -2.26 -9.62 13.29
N ALA A 18 -0.97 -9.32 13.23
CA ALA A 18 0.02 -9.82 14.16
C ALA A 18 -0.32 -9.47 15.61
N THR A 19 -0.05 -10.39 16.51
CA THR A 19 -0.46 -10.33 17.91
C THR A 19 0.70 -10.47 18.87
N GLY A 20 0.55 -9.85 20.04
CA GLY A 20 1.49 -9.92 21.15
C GLY A 20 0.79 -10.32 22.46
N SER A 21 1.54 -10.82 23.42
CA SER A 21 1.06 -11.16 24.75
C SER A 21 2.20 -11.18 25.75
N LYS A 22 1.88 -11.43 27.03
CA LYS A 22 2.91 -11.70 28.06
C LYS A 22 3.70 -12.98 27.82
N GLU A 23 3.16 -13.92 27.04
CA GLU A 23 3.81 -15.21 26.77
C GLU A 23 4.71 -15.17 25.54
N GLY A 24 4.62 -14.11 24.73
CA GLY A 24 5.34 -14.02 23.46
C GLY A 24 4.68 -13.07 22.47
N VAL A 25 5.32 -12.91 21.31
CA VAL A 25 4.92 -12.02 20.23
C VAL A 25 5.05 -12.71 18.87
N GLU A 26 4.21 -12.30 17.91
CA GLU A 26 4.43 -12.65 16.51
C GLU A 26 5.54 -11.78 15.92
N LEU A 27 6.39 -12.39 15.09
CA LEU A 27 7.55 -11.77 14.47
C LEU A 27 7.67 -12.20 13.00
N GLY A 28 8.29 -11.36 12.17
CA GLY A 28 8.50 -11.59 10.74
C GLY A 28 7.92 -10.45 9.89
N GLY A 29 7.16 -10.76 8.85
CA GLY A 29 6.54 -9.76 7.98
C GLY A 29 5.92 -10.33 6.72
N THR A 30 5.25 -9.46 5.95
CA THR A 30 4.65 -9.82 4.67
C THR A 30 4.87 -8.71 3.65
N LYS A 31 5.35 -9.07 2.46
CA LYS A 31 5.44 -8.21 1.28
C LYS A 31 4.59 -8.75 0.15
N LEU A 32 3.74 -7.91 -0.44
CA LEU A 32 2.75 -8.34 -1.42
C LEU A 32 2.42 -7.29 -2.48
N LEU A 33 1.96 -7.77 -3.62
CA LEU A 33 1.38 -6.98 -4.70
C LEU A 33 -0.07 -6.63 -4.35
N VAL A 34 -0.43 -5.35 -4.43
CA VAL A 34 -1.76 -4.86 -4.08
C VAL A 34 -2.42 -4.18 -5.28
N SER A 35 -3.71 -4.44 -5.46
CA SER A 35 -4.55 -3.75 -6.43
C SER A 35 -5.71 -3.02 -5.79
N ILE A 36 -6.34 -2.12 -6.55
CA ILE A 36 -7.50 -1.33 -6.17
C ILE A 36 -8.63 -1.50 -7.18
N ASP A 37 -9.88 -1.59 -6.70
CA ASP A 37 -11.08 -1.57 -7.54
C ASP A 37 -11.74 -0.18 -7.63
N ALA A 38 -12.81 -0.06 -8.42
CA ALA A 38 -13.54 1.19 -8.59
C ALA A 38 -14.26 1.70 -7.31
N ARG A 39 -14.37 0.87 -6.26
CA ARG A 39 -14.97 1.21 -4.96
C ARG A 39 -13.91 1.51 -3.91
N HIS A 40 -12.64 1.61 -4.30
CA HIS A 40 -11.52 1.81 -3.39
C HIS A 40 -11.24 0.62 -2.47
N ASN A 41 -11.66 -0.59 -2.82
CA ASN A 41 -11.25 -1.77 -2.06
C ASN A 41 -9.86 -2.22 -2.52
N LEU A 42 -9.04 -2.69 -1.57
CA LEU A 42 -7.72 -3.24 -1.83
C LEU A 42 -7.77 -4.77 -1.89
N TYR A 43 -6.91 -5.35 -2.71
CA TYR A 43 -6.80 -6.80 -2.89
C TYR A 43 -5.35 -7.23 -2.95
N SER A 44 -5.02 -8.31 -2.27
CA SER A 44 -3.74 -9.00 -2.42
C SER A 44 -3.75 -9.81 -3.72
N GLU A 45 -2.82 -9.53 -4.63
CA GLU A 45 -2.73 -10.15 -5.96
C GLU A 45 -1.56 -11.12 -6.11
N GLY A 46 -0.63 -11.12 -5.15
CA GLY A 46 0.51 -12.04 -5.11
C GLY A 46 1.40 -11.76 -3.91
N ILE A 47 1.94 -12.81 -3.29
CA ILE A 47 2.83 -12.72 -2.13
C ILE A 47 4.27 -12.79 -2.63
N VAL A 48 5.10 -11.81 -2.26
CA VAL A 48 6.55 -11.83 -2.52
C VAL A 48 7.25 -12.61 -1.41
N PHE A 49 6.89 -12.30 -0.17
CA PHE A 49 7.15 -13.16 0.97
C PHE A 49 6.09 -12.94 2.05
N SER A 50 5.87 -13.98 2.85
CA SER A 50 5.15 -13.95 4.10
C SER A 50 5.86 -14.89 5.05
N GLU A 51 6.37 -14.36 6.15
CA GLU A 51 7.04 -15.12 7.19
C GLU A 51 6.47 -14.63 8.52
N LEU A 52 5.81 -15.51 9.26
CA LEU A 52 5.39 -15.20 10.62
C LEU A 52 5.79 -16.33 11.55
N SER A 53 6.40 -15.96 12.67
CA SER A 53 6.83 -16.85 13.73
C SER A 53 6.32 -16.36 15.07
N TRP A 54 6.06 -17.27 15.99
CA TRP A 54 5.80 -16.96 17.38
C TRP A 54 7.11 -17.00 18.16
N GLY A 55 7.55 -15.87 18.69
CA GLY A 55 8.65 -15.79 19.65
C GLY A 55 8.10 -15.85 21.06
N ALA A 56 8.26 -16.98 21.75
CA ALA A 56 7.81 -17.13 23.13
C ALA A 56 8.82 -16.50 24.10
N PHE A 57 8.33 -15.77 25.10
CA PHE A 57 9.20 -15.15 26.10
C PHE A 57 9.57 -16.12 27.22
N TYR A 58 10.72 -15.87 27.86
CA TYR A 58 11.08 -16.54 29.11
C TYR A 58 10.00 -16.33 30.18
N GLN A 59 9.82 -17.33 31.04
CA GLN A 59 8.91 -17.27 32.18
C GLN A 59 9.63 -16.91 33.50
N ASP A 60 10.96 -16.79 33.45
CA ASP A 60 11.79 -16.48 34.62
C ASP A 60 11.74 -14.98 34.95
N GLU A 61 11.69 -14.67 36.25
CA GLU A 61 11.62 -13.29 36.75
C GLU A 61 12.87 -12.50 36.34
N GLY A 62 12.67 -11.39 35.62
CA GLY A 62 13.71 -10.53 35.07
C GLY A 62 14.14 -10.85 33.63
N LEU A 63 13.58 -11.89 32.99
CA LEU A 63 13.86 -12.26 31.59
C LEU A 63 12.61 -12.25 30.71
N GLU A 64 11.46 -11.78 31.20
CA GLU A 64 10.13 -11.90 30.58
C GLU A 64 9.98 -11.16 29.22
N ASP A 65 10.99 -10.38 28.83
CA ASP A 65 11.06 -9.66 27.56
C ASP A 65 12.07 -10.25 26.58
N GLN A 66 12.77 -11.33 26.97
CA GLN A 66 13.70 -12.05 26.10
C GLN A 66 13.00 -13.24 25.47
N ILE A 67 13.27 -13.47 24.18
CA ILE A 67 12.70 -14.60 23.44
C ILE A 67 13.50 -15.86 23.77
N ASP A 68 12.80 -16.88 24.27
CA ASP A 68 13.35 -18.20 24.59
C ASP A 68 13.28 -19.14 23.38
N THR A 69 12.10 -19.22 22.75
CA THR A 69 11.85 -20.14 21.63
C THR A 69 11.15 -19.48 20.46
N PHE A 70 11.37 -20.02 19.26
CA PHE A 70 10.75 -19.58 18.02
C PHE A 70 10.00 -20.73 17.36
N GLU A 71 8.75 -20.49 16.99
CA GLU A 71 7.93 -21.42 16.21
C GLU A 71 7.43 -20.74 14.94
N THR A 72 7.86 -21.21 13.77
CA THR A 72 7.35 -20.70 12.48
C THR A 72 5.90 -21.11 12.28
N ARG A 73 5.01 -20.13 12.07
CA ARG A 73 3.58 -20.31 11.81
C ARG A 73 3.23 -20.22 10.33
N GLU A 74 3.94 -19.37 9.62
CA GLU A 74 3.71 -19.10 8.20
C GLU A 74 5.04 -18.90 7.48
N PHE A 75 5.20 -19.52 6.32
CA PHE A 75 6.33 -19.30 5.43
C PHE A 75 5.92 -19.53 3.97
N ASP A 76 5.94 -18.46 3.18
CA ASP A 76 5.83 -18.48 1.73
C ASP A 76 6.75 -17.40 1.18
N SER A 77 7.64 -17.72 0.22
CA SER A 77 8.63 -16.74 -0.24
C SER A 77 9.14 -17.05 -1.64
N VAL A 78 9.05 -16.04 -2.50
CA VAL A 78 9.74 -15.97 -3.79
C VAL A 78 10.83 -14.91 -3.80
N ARG A 79 11.14 -14.30 -2.63
CA ARG A 79 12.12 -13.21 -2.47
C ARG A 79 13.51 -13.54 -3.02
N GLU A 80 13.89 -14.81 -2.94
CA GLU A 80 15.20 -15.31 -3.38
C GLU A 80 15.15 -16.12 -4.69
N ASN A 81 13.96 -16.21 -5.32
CA ASN A 81 13.71 -16.96 -6.55
C ASN A 81 13.32 -16.00 -7.70
N PRO A 82 14.24 -15.63 -8.60
CA PRO A 82 13.96 -14.70 -9.70
C PRO A 82 12.79 -15.15 -10.59
N GLU A 83 12.76 -16.42 -10.97
CA GLU A 83 11.70 -16.98 -11.80
C GLU A 83 10.35 -16.93 -11.09
N GLY A 84 10.30 -17.36 -9.83
CA GLY A 84 9.08 -17.31 -9.01
C GLY A 84 8.56 -15.89 -8.78
N LEU A 85 9.47 -14.92 -8.57
CA LEU A 85 9.08 -13.50 -8.45
C LEU A 85 8.49 -12.98 -9.76
N ALA A 86 9.12 -13.27 -10.90
CA ALA A 86 8.62 -12.85 -12.20
C ALA A 86 7.23 -13.45 -12.48
N GLU A 87 7.04 -14.74 -12.19
CA GLU A 87 5.75 -15.42 -12.34
C GLU A 87 4.67 -14.80 -11.44
N THR A 88 4.98 -14.54 -10.17
CA THR A 88 4.07 -13.88 -9.22
C THR A 88 3.61 -12.51 -9.73
N ILE A 89 4.53 -11.69 -10.25
CA ILE A 89 4.19 -10.37 -10.83
C ILE A 89 3.31 -10.56 -12.08
N ILE A 90 3.68 -11.47 -12.97
CA ILE A 90 2.95 -11.73 -14.22
C ILE A 90 1.50 -12.14 -13.92
N GLU A 91 1.32 -13.11 -13.03
CA GLU A 91 0.01 -13.61 -12.63
C GLU A 91 -0.81 -12.51 -11.95
N GLY A 92 -0.20 -11.75 -11.03
CA GLY A 92 -0.84 -10.61 -10.39
C GLY A 92 -1.33 -9.57 -11.40
N ILE A 93 -0.50 -9.21 -12.39
CA ILE A 93 -0.87 -8.26 -13.45
C ILE A 93 -2.04 -8.79 -14.30
N TYR A 94 -2.02 -10.07 -14.69
CA TYR A 94 -3.14 -10.65 -15.44
C TYR A 94 -4.42 -10.73 -14.62
N ASN A 95 -4.33 -11.09 -13.35
CA ASN A 95 -5.48 -11.11 -12.43
C ASN A 95 -6.08 -9.71 -12.27
N ILE A 96 -5.25 -8.68 -12.14
CA ILE A 96 -5.70 -7.28 -12.07
C ILE A 96 -6.48 -6.89 -13.32
N ILE A 97 -5.95 -7.18 -14.51
CA ILE A 97 -6.61 -6.84 -15.78
C ILE A 97 -7.93 -7.60 -15.92
N ASN A 98 -7.91 -8.92 -15.67
CA ASN A 98 -9.09 -9.79 -15.84
C ASN A 98 -10.22 -9.42 -14.88
N ASN A 99 -9.89 -8.92 -13.69
CA ASN A 99 -10.86 -8.50 -12.69
C ASN A 99 -11.19 -7.00 -12.72
N GLN A 100 -10.76 -6.27 -13.76
CA GLN A 100 -11.01 -4.83 -13.92
C GLN A 100 -10.56 -3.99 -12.72
N LYS A 101 -9.36 -4.28 -12.20
CA LYS A 101 -8.71 -3.54 -11.11
C LYS A 101 -7.54 -2.73 -11.66
N ILE A 102 -6.84 -2.01 -10.78
CA ILE A 102 -5.59 -1.29 -11.09
C ILE A 102 -4.51 -1.71 -10.09
N PHE A 103 -3.29 -1.91 -10.56
CA PHE A 103 -2.14 -2.10 -9.68
C PHE A 103 -1.93 -0.86 -8.81
N TYR A 104 -2.11 -1.04 -7.50
CA TYR A 104 -2.03 0.04 -6.53
C TYR A 104 -0.59 0.26 -6.07
N GLY A 105 0.14 -0.82 -5.80
CA GLY A 105 1.51 -0.74 -5.31
C GLY A 105 2.03 -2.03 -4.68
N ILE A 106 3.15 -1.91 -4.00
CA ILE A 106 3.73 -2.96 -3.15
C ILE A 106 3.52 -2.56 -1.69
N PHE A 107 2.94 -3.47 -0.91
CA PHE A 107 2.78 -3.28 0.53
C PHE A 107 3.79 -4.18 1.23
N ASP A 108 4.50 -3.62 2.20
CA ASP A 108 5.47 -4.30 3.05
C ASP A 108 5.09 -4.04 4.49
N PHE A 109 4.87 -5.11 5.26
CA PHE A 109 4.54 -5.06 6.67
C PHE A 109 5.60 -5.80 7.45
N GLU A 110 6.17 -5.15 8.46
CA GLU A 110 7.23 -5.73 9.27
C GLU A 110 6.81 -5.83 10.73
N VAL A 111 6.82 -7.06 11.22
CA VAL A 111 6.46 -7.43 12.58
C VAL A 111 7.75 -7.74 13.31
N ASP A 112 8.41 -6.74 13.84
CA ASP A 112 9.62 -6.90 14.66
C ASP A 112 9.34 -6.56 16.13
N ALA A 113 8.05 -6.47 16.51
CA ALA A 113 7.60 -5.94 17.79
C ALA A 113 8.20 -4.56 18.13
N PHE A 114 8.57 -3.75 17.13
CA PHE A 114 9.23 -2.46 17.30
C PHE A 114 10.63 -2.56 17.93
N LEU A 115 11.28 -3.73 17.87
CA LEU A 115 12.61 -3.98 18.42
C LEU A 115 13.73 -3.31 17.61
N ASN A 116 13.50 -3.01 16.33
CA ASN A 116 14.44 -2.29 15.47
C ASN A 116 13.78 -1.03 14.91
N GLN A 117 14.52 0.08 14.93
CA GLN A 117 14.04 1.38 14.45
C GLN A 117 14.36 1.61 12.97
N ASN A 118 15.36 0.90 12.45
CA ASN A 118 15.90 1.10 11.10
C ASN A 118 15.28 0.18 10.04
N THR A 119 14.31 -0.64 10.44
CA THR A 119 13.79 -1.76 9.67
C THR A 119 12.90 -1.31 8.51
N VAL A 120 12.03 -0.31 8.71
CA VAL A 120 11.05 0.10 7.68
C VAL A 120 11.32 1.47 7.06
N ILE A 121 11.93 2.41 7.78
CA ILE A 121 12.19 3.76 7.28
C ILE A 121 13.69 4.08 7.37
N PRO A 122 14.45 3.87 6.28
CA PRO A 122 15.86 4.23 6.25
C PRO A 122 16.07 5.71 6.57
N GLY A 123 16.73 5.99 7.69
CA GLY A 123 17.04 7.36 8.14
C GLY A 123 16.02 7.99 9.09
N LEU A 124 14.93 7.28 9.44
CA LEU A 124 14.06 7.71 10.53
C LEU A 124 14.78 7.52 11.87
N LYS A 125 14.94 8.60 12.60
CA LYS A 125 15.43 8.57 13.98
C LYS A 125 14.26 8.86 14.89
N LEU A 126 13.63 7.81 15.40
CA LEU A 126 12.67 7.94 16.49
C LEU A 126 13.40 7.94 17.81
N ASP A 127 12.91 8.71 18.77
CA ASP A 127 13.45 8.69 20.12
C ASP A 127 13.21 7.30 20.75
N TYR A 128 14.20 6.79 21.47
CA TYR A 128 14.11 5.49 22.16
C TYR A 128 12.90 5.40 23.10
N GLU A 129 12.47 6.53 23.67
CA GLU A 129 11.28 6.60 24.53
C GLU A 129 10.00 6.20 23.76
N ILE A 130 9.83 6.66 22.52
CA ILE A 130 8.68 6.33 21.67
C ILE A 130 8.70 4.84 21.33
N ILE A 131 9.87 4.31 21.00
CA ILE A 131 10.03 2.90 20.64
C ILE A 131 9.72 1.98 21.81
N ASN A 132 10.20 2.33 23.00
CA ASN A 132 9.85 1.60 24.22
C ASN A 132 8.35 1.67 24.51
N LYS A 133 7.70 2.84 24.29
CA LYS A 133 6.24 2.97 24.42
C LYS A 133 5.50 2.06 23.42
N LEU A 134 5.95 1.97 22.17
CA LEU A 134 5.36 1.11 21.14
C LEU A 134 5.48 -0.37 21.49
N LEU A 135 6.68 -0.82 21.88
CA LEU A 135 6.94 -2.19 22.31
C LEU A 135 6.06 -2.56 23.52
N GLU A 136 6.04 -1.73 24.56
CA GLU A 136 5.25 -1.96 25.76
C GLU A 136 3.74 -2.00 25.47
N ALA A 137 3.27 -1.17 24.55
CA ALA A 137 1.87 -1.18 24.11
C ALA A 137 1.54 -2.45 23.31
N HIS A 138 2.45 -2.91 22.45
CA HIS A 138 2.29 -4.14 21.66
C HIS A 138 2.20 -5.40 22.53
N LYS A 139 3.02 -5.50 23.60
CA LYS A 139 2.95 -6.63 24.56
C LYS A 139 1.63 -6.69 25.33
N LYS A 140 1.03 -5.53 25.63
CA LYS A 140 -0.21 -5.42 26.43
C LYS A 140 -1.46 -5.82 25.65
N THR A 141 -1.36 -6.14 24.37
CA THR A 141 -2.51 -6.26 23.48
C THR A 141 -2.87 -7.68 23.10
N ARG A 142 -3.81 -8.30 23.84
CA ARG A 142 -4.52 -9.49 23.34
C ARG A 142 -5.98 -9.64 23.73
N ASP A 143 -6.44 -9.13 24.86
CA ASP A 143 -7.72 -9.63 25.44
C ASP A 143 -8.94 -8.71 25.32
N LYS A 144 -8.84 -7.60 24.59
CA LYS A 144 -9.97 -6.72 24.31
C LYS A 144 -10.29 -6.90 22.83
N ASN A 145 -11.56 -7.08 22.44
CA ASN A 145 -12.08 -7.17 21.06
C ASN A 145 -11.75 -5.93 20.19
N LEU A 146 -10.48 -5.58 20.08
CA LEU A 146 -9.95 -4.32 19.57
C LEU A 146 -9.26 -4.53 18.24
N PHE A 147 -8.63 -5.69 18.04
CA PHE A 147 -7.94 -6.10 16.81
C PHE A 147 -8.84 -6.05 15.58
N PRO A 148 -8.26 -5.87 14.37
CA PRO A 148 -9.03 -5.84 13.14
C PRO A 148 -9.82 -7.14 12.99
N GLN A 149 -11.14 -7.02 12.80
CA GLN A 149 -11.99 -8.20 12.68
C GLN A 149 -11.87 -8.76 11.27
N LEU A 150 -11.43 -10.01 11.17
CA LEU A 150 -11.42 -10.73 9.90
C LEU A 150 -12.87 -11.11 9.55
N LEU A 151 -13.45 -10.35 8.63
CA LEU A 151 -14.78 -10.59 8.11
C LEU A 151 -14.68 -11.59 6.95
N THR A 152 -15.65 -12.47 6.85
CA THR A 152 -15.76 -13.39 5.70
C THR A 152 -17.05 -13.07 4.97
N ASP A 153 -16.96 -12.87 3.65
CA ASP A 153 -18.15 -12.62 2.83
C ASP A 153 -18.89 -13.93 2.50
N ALA A 154 -20.05 -13.81 1.83
CA ALA A 154 -20.88 -14.96 1.46
C ALA A 154 -20.19 -15.94 0.49
N LYS A 155 -19.07 -15.54 -0.14
CA LYS A 155 -18.28 -16.36 -1.05
C LYS A 155 -17.01 -16.94 -0.39
N GLY A 156 -16.82 -16.70 0.91
CA GLY A 156 -15.66 -17.16 1.66
C GLY A 156 -14.44 -16.25 1.57
N ALA A 157 -14.53 -15.08 0.92
CA ALA A 157 -13.42 -14.14 0.84
C ALA A 157 -13.23 -13.44 2.18
N LYS A 158 -12.00 -13.48 2.69
CA LYS A 158 -11.61 -12.85 3.95
C LYS A 158 -11.29 -11.37 3.69
N ARG A 159 -11.71 -10.48 4.58
CA ARG A 159 -11.43 -9.04 4.48
C ARG A 159 -11.34 -8.38 5.84
N ILE A 160 -10.58 -7.29 5.91
CA ILE A 160 -10.55 -6.37 7.06
C ILE A 160 -10.91 -4.96 6.61
N LYS A 161 -11.25 -4.11 7.58
CA LYS A 161 -11.37 -2.67 7.35
C LYS A 161 -10.03 -2.01 7.67
N ILE A 162 -9.58 -1.15 6.78
CA ILE A 162 -8.42 -0.31 6.99
C ILE A 162 -8.78 1.17 6.88
N GLU A 163 -8.07 2.00 7.63
CA GLU A 163 -8.20 3.46 7.58
C GLU A 163 -6.82 4.11 7.54
N PHE A 164 -6.59 4.99 6.57
CA PHE A 164 -5.38 5.81 6.52
C PHE A 164 -5.52 7.04 7.41
N GLN A 165 -4.53 7.30 8.26
CA GLN A 165 -4.45 8.43 9.19
C GLN A 165 -3.18 9.25 8.93
N GLY A 166 -3.18 10.51 9.37
CA GLY A 166 -2.09 11.48 9.15
C GLY A 166 -2.43 12.57 8.15
N ASN A 167 -1.56 13.59 8.06
CA ASN A 167 -1.81 14.81 7.28
C ASN A 167 -1.89 14.53 5.77
N LYS A 168 -1.13 13.56 5.29
CA LYS A 168 -1.08 13.15 3.87
C LYS A 168 -1.91 11.91 3.56
N LYS A 169 -2.86 11.51 4.41
CA LYS A 169 -3.69 10.32 4.17
C LYS A 169 -4.41 10.25 2.82
N ARG A 170 -4.68 11.39 2.19
CA ARG A 170 -5.28 11.48 0.84
C ARG A 170 -4.35 10.98 -0.27
N ASN A 171 -3.04 10.88 -0.01
CA ASN A 171 -2.07 10.29 -0.93
C ASN A 171 -2.21 8.76 -1.00
N LEU A 172 -2.74 8.12 0.06
CA LEU A 172 -3.04 6.68 0.07
C LEU A 172 -4.53 6.42 -0.15
N HIS A 173 -5.42 7.19 0.50
CA HIS A 173 -6.84 7.18 0.20
C HIS A 173 -7.14 8.09 -1.01
N LEU A 174 -6.80 7.60 -2.21
CA LEU A 174 -6.98 8.31 -3.48
C LEU A 174 -8.44 8.76 -3.70
N ASN A 175 -8.59 9.99 -4.16
CA ASN A 175 -9.90 10.52 -4.55
C ASN A 175 -10.28 10.03 -5.96
N GLY A 176 -11.47 9.44 -6.09
CA GLY A 176 -12.02 8.97 -7.35
C GLY A 176 -13.30 8.18 -7.09
N ASN A 177 -14.15 8.05 -8.11
CA ASN A 177 -15.38 7.25 -8.02
C ASN A 177 -15.51 6.20 -9.12
N LYS A 178 -14.52 6.15 -10.01
CA LYS A 178 -14.42 5.17 -11.09
C LYS A 178 -12.97 4.76 -11.26
N LEU A 179 -12.79 3.62 -11.92
CA LEU A 179 -11.48 3.04 -12.17
C LEU A 179 -10.57 3.99 -12.95
N GLU A 180 -11.13 4.73 -13.91
CA GLU A 180 -10.36 5.66 -14.74
C GLU A 180 -9.74 6.82 -13.96
N ASP A 181 -10.34 7.24 -12.84
CA ASP A 181 -9.76 8.26 -11.95
C ASP A 181 -8.49 7.74 -11.27
N TYR A 182 -8.56 6.53 -10.73
CA TYR A 182 -7.41 5.90 -10.09
C TYR A 182 -6.32 5.57 -11.12
N ALA A 183 -6.69 5.20 -12.36
CA ALA A 183 -5.73 4.93 -13.43
C ALA A 183 -4.89 6.16 -13.77
N GLU A 184 -5.52 7.33 -13.84
CA GLU A 184 -4.83 8.59 -14.11
C GLU A 184 -3.82 8.94 -13.01
N ILE A 185 -4.18 8.71 -11.74
CA ILE A 185 -3.34 9.02 -10.58
C ILE A 185 -2.18 8.01 -10.48
N LEU A 186 -2.49 6.71 -10.47
CA LEU A 186 -1.51 5.65 -10.17
C LEU A 186 -0.50 5.42 -11.29
N ARG A 187 -0.81 5.78 -12.54
CA ARG A 187 0.17 5.68 -13.64
C ARG A 187 1.36 6.63 -13.48
N LEU A 188 1.17 7.74 -12.77
CA LEU A 188 2.19 8.76 -12.51
C LEU A 188 2.76 8.65 -11.08
N ALA A 189 2.16 7.82 -10.24
CA ALA A 189 2.56 7.64 -8.86
C ALA A 189 3.96 7.02 -8.77
N LYS A 190 4.78 7.58 -7.87
CA LYS A 190 6.08 7.05 -7.46
C LYS A 190 6.38 7.47 -6.03
N GLY A 191 7.33 6.78 -5.38
CA GLY A 191 7.69 7.01 -3.99
C GLY A 191 6.93 6.07 -3.05
N PHE A 192 7.06 6.32 -1.75
CA PHE A 192 6.48 5.50 -0.71
C PHE A 192 5.92 6.32 0.45
N ALA A 193 5.02 5.70 1.19
CA ALA A 193 4.59 6.13 2.51
C ALA A 193 4.91 5.05 3.54
N THR A 194 5.22 5.46 4.75
CA THR A 194 5.65 4.58 5.83
C THR A 194 5.05 5.02 7.15
N GLY A 195 4.94 4.09 8.08
CA GLY A 195 4.46 4.37 9.43
C GLY A 195 4.11 3.10 10.17
N ILE A 196 3.14 3.21 11.08
CA ILE A 196 2.69 2.08 11.91
C ILE A 196 1.22 1.76 11.69
N VAL A 197 0.91 0.48 11.79
CA VAL A 197 -0.45 0.00 11.91
C VAL A 197 -0.79 -0.02 13.39
N CYS A 198 -1.86 0.66 13.76
CA CYS A 198 -2.48 0.54 15.07
C CYS A 198 -3.90 -0.01 14.91
N THR A 199 -4.33 -0.83 15.85
CA THR A 199 -5.73 -1.23 15.91
C THR A 199 -6.54 -0.31 16.81
N SER A 200 -7.74 0.04 16.34
CA SER A 200 -8.78 0.66 17.15
C SER A 200 -10.15 0.28 16.59
N ARG A 201 -11.07 -0.12 17.47
CA ARG A 201 -12.49 -0.39 17.14
C ARG A 201 -12.71 -1.37 15.97
N GLY A 202 -11.90 -2.42 15.86
CA GLY A 202 -12.08 -3.48 14.85
C GLY A 202 -11.58 -3.15 13.44
N ALA A 203 -10.85 -2.04 13.27
CA ALA A 203 -10.17 -1.68 12.02
C ALA A 203 -8.64 -1.59 12.22
N ALA A 204 -7.90 -1.79 11.13
CA ALA A 204 -6.46 -1.51 11.07
C ALA A 204 -6.26 -0.05 10.62
N ASN A 205 -5.74 0.78 11.51
CA ASN A 205 -5.48 2.19 11.25
C ASN A 205 -4.02 2.34 10.85
N LEU A 206 -3.76 2.73 9.60
CA LEU A 206 -2.43 2.96 9.05
C LEU A 206 -2.07 4.42 9.30
N TYR A 207 -1.31 4.68 10.35
CA TYR A 207 -0.82 6.01 10.69
C TYR A 207 0.43 6.32 9.89
N ILE A 208 0.31 7.23 8.92
CA ILE A 208 1.42 7.66 8.08
C ILE A 208 2.34 8.57 8.90
N MET A 209 3.59 8.17 9.05
CA MET A 209 4.61 8.93 9.78
C MET A 209 5.53 9.69 8.84
N SER A 210 5.68 9.20 7.61
CA SER A 210 6.55 9.79 6.60
C SER A 210 6.14 9.34 5.21
N ASP A 211 6.18 10.24 4.22
CA ASP A 211 6.05 9.87 2.82
C ASP A 211 6.85 10.79 1.90
N ASN A 212 7.17 10.28 0.71
CA ASN A 212 7.73 11.06 -0.40
C ASN A 212 6.92 10.82 -1.69
N LEU A 213 5.61 10.60 -1.55
CA LEU A 213 4.73 10.24 -2.64
C LEU A 213 4.58 11.41 -3.63
N ILE A 214 4.76 11.08 -4.90
CA ILE A 214 4.70 12.02 -6.01
C ILE A 214 3.73 11.48 -7.05
N PHE A 215 2.89 12.36 -7.60
CA PHE A 215 1.89 12.01 -8.62
C PHE A 215 2.13 12.72 -9.97
N LYS A 216 3.33 13.28 -10.16
CA LYS A 216 3.76 14.01 -11.36
C LYS A 216 5.23 13.72 -11.67
N ASP A 217 5.59 13.60 -12.94
CA ASP A 217 6.94 13.12 -13.31
C ASP A 217 8.10 14.02 -12.82
N GLU A 218 7.90 15.34 -12.78
CA GLU A 218 8.94 16.35 -12.48
C GLU A 218 8.96 16.83 -11.03
N GLU A 219 8.07 16.32 -10.19
CA GLU A 219 8.04 16.69 -8.78
C GLU A 219 9.07 15.84 -8.01
N LEU A 220 9.79 16.50 -7.11
CA LEU A 220 10.68 15.90 -6.13
C LEU A 220 10.04 16.13 -4.76
N SER A 221 9.91 15.07 -3.99
CA SER A 221 9.46 15.15 -2.60
C SER A 221 10.62 14.74 -1.72
N GLU A 222 10.98 15.61 -0.79
CA GLU A 222 11.87 15.26 0.30
C GLU A 222 11.09 14.43 1.33
N LEU A 223 11.80 13.54 2.01
CA LEU A 223 11.24 12.77 3.10
C LEU A 223 11.01 13.71 4.29
N TYR A 224 9.82 13.66 4.88
CA TYR A 224 9.49 14.43 6.08
C TYR A 224 9.01 13.51 7.19
N ILE A 225 8.97 14.00 8.43
CA ILE A 225 8.37 13.30 9.57
C ILE A 225 7.12 14.06 9.99
N ASP A 226 5.97 13.38 10.05
CA ASP A 226 4.69 13.95 10.51
C ASP A 226 4.65 13.99 12.05
N SER A 227 5.26 15.01 12.64
CA SER A 227 5.34 15.19 14.10
C SER A 227 3.96 15.26 14.77
N ASP A 228 2.98 15.84 14.09
CA ASP A 228 1.62 15.94 14.63
C ASP A 228 0.97 14.56 14.72
N ASN A 229 1.17 13.72 13.69
CA ASN A 229 0.65 12.37 13.69
C ASN A 229 1.38 11.47 14.70
N LEU A 230 2.69 11.66 14.91
CA LEU A 230 3.44 11.03 16.00
C LEU A 230 2.84 11.35 17.38
N MET A 231 2.56 12.62 17.65
CA MET A 231 1.94 13.02 18.92
C MET A 231 0.54 12.39 19.10
N ILE A 232 -0.25 12.26 18.02
CA ILE A 232 -1.56 11.59 18.07
C ILE A 232 -1.40 10.10 18.41
N ILE A 233 -0.41 9.43 17.82
CA ILE A 233 -0.10 8.03 18.11
C ILE A 233 0.27 7.87 19.60
N GLU A 234 1.22 8.67 20.08
CA GLU A 234 1.68 8.62 21.47
C GLU A 234 0.53 8.85 22.46
N MET A 235 -0.24 9.92 22.28
CA MET A 235 -1.41 10.21 23.12
C MET A 235 -2.46 9.09 23.05
N GLY A 236 -2.64 8.47 21.88
CA GLY A 236 -3.57 7.36 21.69
C GLY A 236 -3.13 6.10 22.42
N ILE A 237 -1.82 5.81 22.44
CA ILE A 237 -1.23 4.70 23.17
C ILE A 237 -1.32 4.94 24.69
N GLU A 238 -0.92 6.13 25.16
CA GLU A 238 -0.97 6.51 26.58
C GLU A 238 -2.38 6.43 27.16
N ARG A 239 -3.40 6.70 26.34
CA ARG A 239 -4.82 6.61 26.72
C ARG A 239 -5.43 5.23 26.52
N GLU A 240 -4.65 4.21 26.13
CA GLU A 240 -5.13 2.86 25.78
C GLU A 240 -6.23 2.86 24.72
N LEU A 241 -6.14 3.77 23.74
CA LEU A 241 -7.07 3.89 22.62
C LEU A 241 -6.51 3.30 21.32
N LEU A 242 -5.18 3.34 21.17
CA LEU A 242 -4.45 2.81 20.03
C LEU A 242 -3.47 1.75 20.49
N PHE A 243 -3.40 0.69 19.68
CA PHE A 243 -2.63 -0.50 20.01
C PHE A 243 -1.77 -0.86 18.79
N PRO A 244 -0.45 -0.66 18.85
CA PRO A 244 0.43 -0.83 17.72
C PRO A 244 0.59 -2.32 17.36
N ILE A 245 0.62 -2.62 16.06
CA ILE A 245 0.67 -3.99 15.53
C ILE A 245 1.99 -4.22 14.79
N THR A 246 2.28 -3.41 13.77
CA THR A 246 3.36 -3.65 12.82
C THR A 246 3.75 -2.35 12.16
N TRP A 247 4.99 -2.27 11.67
CA TRP A 247 5.40 -1.24 10.73
C TRP A 247 4.81 -1.50 9.35
N PHE A 248 4.63 -0.45 8.56
CA PHE A 248 4.30 -0.58 7.14
C PHE A 248 5.15 0.33 6.27
N ARG A 249 5.39 -0.13 5.05
CA ARG A 249 5.82 0.64 3.90
C ARG A 249 4.92 0.33 2.71
N ILE A 250 4.47 1.38 2.03
CA ILE A 250 3.59 1.29 0.86
C ILE A 250 4.25 2.08 -0.27
N ASP A 251 4.77 1.36 -1.27
CA ASP A 251 5.30 1.94 -2.50
C ASP A 251 4.17 1.99 -3.54
N LEU A 252 3.85 3.18 -4.08
CA LEU A 252 2.71 3.35 -4.99
C LEU A 252 3.07 3.26 -6.47
N GLY A 253 2.09 2.79 -7.25
CA GLY A 253 2.12 2.78 -8.71
C GLY A 253 3.00 1.66 -9.29
N ILE A 254 2.99 1.54 -10.61
CA ILE A 254 3.69 0.43 -11.29
C ILE A 254 5.21 0.46 -11.08
N LYS A 255 5.78 1.65 -10.82
CA LYS A 255 7.21 1.82 -10.51
C LYS A 255 7.59 1.20 -9.16
N ALA A 256 6.63 0.91 -8.27
CA ALA A 256 6.89 0.19 -7.03
C ALA A 256 7.55 -1.18 -7.26
N LEU A 257 7.35 -1.81 -8.42
CA LEU A 257 8.02 -3.07 -8.78
C LEU A 257 9.56 -2.94 -8.78
N GLU A 258 10.08 -1.74 -9.02
CA GLU A 258 11.52 -1.47 -9.03
C GLU A 258 12.17 -1.59 -7.65
N THR A 259 11.35 -1.61 -6.58
CA THR A 259 11.79 -1.73 -5.19
C THR A 259 11.98 -3.17 -4.73
N LEU A 260 11.55 -4.14 -5.54
CA LEU A 260 11.68 -5.56 -5.23
C LEU A 260 13.14 -6.03 -5.32
N GLU A 261 13.57 -6.89 -4.39
CA GLU A 261 14.97 -7.27 -4.16
C GLU A 261 15.66 -7.83 -5.42
N LEU A 262 14.91 -8.59 -6.23
CA LEU A 262 15.42 -9.23 -7.45
C LEU A 262 15.02 -8.50 -8.74
N TRP A 263 14.45 -7.28 -8.65
CA TRP A 263 13.96 -6.53 -9.82
C TRP A 263 15.01 -6.44 -10.94
N ASN A 264 16.27 -6.11 -10.59
CA ASN A 264 17.35 -5.98 -11.56
C ASN A 264 17.68 -7.28 -12.32
N LYS A 265 17.33 -8.45 -11.76
CA LYS A 265 17.52 -9.74 -12.42
C LYS A 265 16.36 -10.11 -13.34
N ILE A 266 15.15 -9.61 -13.05
CA ILE A 266 13.91 -10.02 -13.73
C ILE A 266 13.37 -8.98 -14.72
N LYS A 267 13.77 -7.71 -14.62
CA LYS A 267 13.21 -6.60 -15.42
C LYS A 267 13.28 -6.82 -16.93
N ASP A 268 14.28 -7.59 -17.38
CA ASP A 268 14.51 -7.89 -18.79
C ASP A 268 13.88 -9.24 -19.22
N PHE A 269 13.12 -9.91 -18.35
CA PHE A 269 12.44 -11.17 -18.67
C PHE A 269 11.37 -10.94 -19.74
N PRO A 270 11.43 -11.64 -20.90
CA PRO A 270 10.50 -11.36 -22.01
C PRO A 270 9.02 -11.56 -21.65
N LYS A 271 8.70 -12.55 -20.80
CA LYS A 271 7.32 -12.79 -20.36
C LYS A 271 6.81 -11.66 -19.45
N LEU A 272 7.67 -11.16 -18.55
CA LEU A 272 7.34 -10.05 -17.66
C LEU A 272 7.14 -8.77 -18.47
N ALA A 273 8.06 -8.44 -19.38
CA ALA A 273 7.95 -7.29 -20.26
C ALA A 273 6.62 -7.28 -21.05
N LYS A 274 6.19 -8.43 -21.58
CA LYS A 274 4.89 -8.57 -22.27
C LYS A 274 3.70 -8.33 -21.33
N ALA A 275 3.75 -8.83 -20.10
CA ALA A 275 2.68 -8.59 -19.12
C ALA A 275 2.58 -7.10 -18.77
N LEU A 276 3.72 -6.43 -18.55
CA LEU A 276 3.79 -4.99 -18.27
C LEU A 276 3.33 -4.15 -19.47
N GLU A 277 3.68 -4.52 -20.70
CA GLU A 277 3.18 -3.84 -21.91
C GLU A 277 1.66 -3.96 -22.03
N ARG A 278 1.10 -5.13 -21.73
CA ARG A 278 -0.35 -5.34 -21.74
C ARG A 278 -1.03 -4.51 -20.65
N TYR A 279 -0.42 -4.40 -19.48
CA TYR A 279 -0.89 -3.53 -18.40
C TYR A 279 -0.85 -2.05 -18.80
N ASP A 280 0.22 -1.58 -19.44
CA ASP A 280 0.33 -0.20 -19.95
C ASP A 280 -0.77 0.13 -20.97
N LYS A 281 -1.08 -0.80 -21.89
CA LYS A 281 -2.20 -0.67 -22.83
C LYS A 281 -3.54 -0.58 -22.11
N TYR A 282 -3.75 -1.44 -21.11
CA TYR A 282 -4.96 -1.44 -20.30
C TYR A 282 -5.15 -0.11 -19.56
N ILE A 283 -4.13 0.38 -18.85
CA ILE A 283 -4.17 1.68 -18.17
C ILE A 283 -4.38 2.84 -19.15
N SER A 284 -3.65 2.85 -20.27
CA SER A 284 -3.82 3.85 -21.32
C SER A 284 -5.26 3.90 -21.85
N SER A 285 -5.91 2.74 -22.00
CA SER A 285 -7.30 2.68 -22.44
C SER A 285 -8.28 3.27 -21.42
N LEU A 286 -8.07 3.05 -20.12
CA LEU A 286 -8.88 3.64 -19.06
C LEU A 286 -8.74 5.15 -19.02
N VAL A 287 -7.50 5.65 -19.09
CA VAL A 287 -7.22 7.08 -19.09
C VAL A 287 -7.78 7.76 -20.34
N PHE A 288 -7.59 7.16 -21.51
CA PHE A 288 -8.19 7.65 -22.75
C PHE A 288 -9.72 7.73 -22.64
N LYS A 289 -10.36 6.69 -22.10
CA LYS A 289 -11.81 6.67 -21.88
C LYS A 289 -12.27 7.83 -20.99
N LYS A 290 -11.54 8.16 -19.91
CA LYS A 290 -11.84 9.34 -19.09
C LYS A 290 -11.80 10.63 -19.91
N PHE A 291 -10.73 10.87 -20.64
CA PHE A 291 -10.57 12.10 -21.42
C PHE A 291 -11.53 12.19 -22.61
N LYS A 292 -11.83 11.07 -23.28
CA LYS A 292 -12.84 11.02 -24.36
C LYS A 292 -14.22 11.43 -23.84
N VAL A 293 -14.61 10.96 -22.66
CA VAL A 293 -15.89 11.35 -22.03
C VAL A 293 -15.89 12.85 -21.71
N MET A 294 -14.81 13.38 -21.13
CA MET A 294 -14.69 14.82 -20.84
C MET A 294 -14.76 15.66 -22.11
N ALA A 295 -13.99 15.33 -23.14
CA ALA A 295 -13.98 16.04 -24.42
C ALA A 295 -15.34 15.99 -25.13
N SER A 296 -16.05 14.85 -25.06
CA SER A 296 -17.39 14.71 -25.64
C SER A 296 -18.42 15.58 -24.91
N VAL A 297 -18.34 15.66 -23.58
CA VAL A 297 -19.20 16.53 -22.76
C VAL A 297 -18.92 18.01 -23.05
N GLU A 298 -17.65 18.36 -23.23
CA GLU A 298 -17.20 19.73 -23.48
C GLU A 298 -17.23 20.14 -24.97
N LYS A 299 -17.64 19.23 -25.87
CA LYS A 299 -17.66 19.41 -27.34
C LYS A 299 -16.28 19.80 -27.92
N ILE A 300 -15.20 19.26 -27.37
CA ILE A 300 -13.82 19.53 -27.82
C ILE A 300 -13.37 18.44 -28.80
N GLY A 301 -13.17 18.80 -30.08
CA GLY A 301 -12.46 18.00 -31.10
C GLY A 301 -13.21 16.81 -31.73
N THR A 302 -12.80 16.40 -32.94
CA THR A 302 -13.35 15.25 -33.69
C THR A 302 -12.29 14.15 -33.89
N ASN A 303 -12.65 12.92 -33.49
CA ASN A 303 -12.06 11.62 -33.85
C ASN A 303 -10.53 11.42 -33.61
N VAL A 304 -10.14 11.33 -32.34
CA VAL A 304 -8.74 11.16 -31.86
C VAL A 304 -8.34 9.67 -31.66
N GLU A 305 -9.30 8.75 -31.79
CA GLU A 305 -9.19 7.38 -31.28
C GLU A 305 -8.22 6.50 -32.09
N ASP A 306 -8.31 6.53 -33.43
CA ASP A 306 -7.45 5.72 -34.29
C ASP A 306 -5.99 6.18 -34.29
N ASP A 307 -5.75 7.47 -34.07
CA ASP A 307 -4.39 8.04 -34.06
C ASP A 307 -3.72 7.83 -32.70
N PHE A 308 -4.48 7.89 -31.60
CA PHE A 308 -3.95 7.66 -30.25
C PHE A 308 -3.44 6.23 -30.04
N TYR A 309 -4.17 5.22 -30.56
CA TYR A 309 -3.75 3.82 -30.40
C TYR A 309 -2.60 3.40 -31.34
N LYS A 310 -2.29 4.20 -32.38
CA LYS A 310 -1.13 3.99 -33.25
C LYS A 310 0.18 4.56 -32.70
N MET A 311 0.13 5.44 -31.72
CA MET A 311 1.31 6.02 -31.06
C MET A 311 2.10 4.99 -30.24
N SER A 312 3.40 5.22 -30.07
CA SER A 312 4.24 4.51 -29.10
C SER A 312 3.84 4.84 -27.65
N SER A 313 4.27 4.04 -26.67
CA SER A 313 3.93 4.30 -25.25
C SER A 313 4.47 5.65 -24.75
N ILE A 314 5.62 6.12 -25.26
CA ILE A 314 6.18 7.43 -24.89
C ILE A 314 5.30 8.55 -25.45
N GLU A 315 4.92 8.47 -26.74
CA GLU A 315 4.04 9.44 -27.38
C GLU A 315 2.66 9.47 -26.74
N ARG A 316 2.08 8.31 -26.37
CA ARG A 316 0.81 8.26 -25.64
C ARG A 316 0.91 8.92 -24.27
N ARG A 317 1.99 8.69 -23.52
CA ARG A 317 2.20 9.35 -22.22
C ARG A 317 2.30 10.86 -22.39
N GLN A 318 3.06 11.33 -23.37
CA GLN A 318 3.19 12.76 -23.67
C GLN A 318 1.85 13.37 -24.08
N ALA A 319 1.13 12.75 -25.03
CA ALA A 319 -0.17 13.22 -25.48
C ALA A 319 -1.20 13.28 -24.35
N LEU A 320 -1.22 12.30 -23.45
CA LEU A 320 -2.10 12.32 -22.27
C LEU A 320 -1.68 13.38 -21.24
N ARG A 321 -0.39 13.68 -21.11
CA ARG A 321 0.12 14.75 -20.24
C ARG A 321 -0.29 16.12 -20.80
N ASP A 322 -0.12 16.33 -22.10
CA ASP A 322 -0.47 17.57 -22.79
C ASP A 322 -1.99 17.81 -22.74
N MET A 323 -2.81 16.76 -22.93
CA MET A 323 -4.27 16.83 -22.77
C MET A 323 -4.67 17.22 -21.35
N ALA A 324 -4.07 16.60 -20.32
CA ALA A 324 -4.36 16.92 -18.94
C ALA A 324 -4.03 18.38 -18.60
N GLU A 325 -2.90 18.89 -19.10
CA GLU A 325 -2.48 20.27 -18.89
C GLU A 325 -3.37 21.28 -19.66
N ALA A 326 -3.76 20.96 -20.89
CA ALA A 326 -4.66 21.77 -21.69
C ALA A 326 -6.05 21.87 -21.04
N ILE A 327 -6.61 20.76 -20.59
CA ILE A 327 -7.90 20.73 -19.87
C ILE A 327 -7.82 21.54 -18.59
N LYS A 328 -6.72 21.42 -17.84
CA LYS A 328 -6.52 22.21 -16.61
C LYS A 328 -6.52 23.72 -16.90
N LYS A 329 -5.75 24.17 -17.91
CA LYS A 329 -5.70 25.57 -18.32
C LYS A 329 -7.08 26.08 -18.76
N LEU A 330 -7.78 25.33 -19.61
CA LEU A 330 -9.13 25.69 -20.06
C LEU A 330 -10.13 25.73 -18.90
N THR A 331 -10.02 24.82 -17.93
CA THR A 331 -10.90 24.82 -16.76
C THR A 331 -10.65 26.05 -15.87
N GLU A 332 -9.39 26.45 -15.67
CA GLU A 332 -9.02 27.64 -14.90
C GLU A 332 -9.45 28.95 -15.59
N GLU A 333 -9.45 28.98 -16.92
CA GLU A 333 -9.78 30.15 -17.73
C GLU A 333 -11.28 30.38 -17.88
N TYR A 334 -12.08 29.30 -17.97
CA TYR A 334 -13.52 29.37 -18.25
C TYR A 334 -14.46 29.09 -17.05
N LYS A 335 -13.92 28.76 -15.87
CA LYS A 335 -14.72 28.62 -14.62
C LYS A 335 -14.49 29.75 -13.59
N LYS A 336 -14.20 30.97 -14.04
CA LYS A 336 -14.36 32.17 -13.20
C LYS A 336 -15.79 32.69 -13.23
#